data_AF-A0A415M1V2-F1
#
_entry.id   AF-A0A415M1V2-F1
#
_cell.length_a   1.000
_cell.length_b   1.000
_cell.length_c   1.000
_cell.angle_alpha   90.00
_cell.angle_beta   90.00
_cell.angle_gamma   90.00
#
_symmetry.space_group_name_H-M   'P 1'
#
loop_
_entity.id
_entity.type
_entity.pdbx_description
1 polymer ?
#
loop_
_entity_poly.entity_id
_entity_poly.type
_entity_poly.pdbx_seq_one_letter_code
_entity_poly.pdbx_strand_id
1 'polypeptide(L)'
;MIRIDHISFEFTAPDEQFAYGLHADWDGFCRRCFEQVVEECCAAHNKEKVLHEIERLELDLGSIPEEDFYLEFPRRLREELLKALPFPETRTADEMEKSATFRRDNLLFFLEHGFLKPEWADSDFNPSKEAGWLLLQSATIRMPFIRNATLLCLEREYALLRLLWQTDNMEMHLRIYTAALAEPSAGLQEKHRFLTLMLEEKPDIPVHFVHEAGNDGELHSMAALLDSPTVRQLMQTEMKEHAEVDLPPYWHYLYEWLIQYYPFNGLAMFGGKAEFTRHLHHRLLTFIRKRSDSPYLSKVELTLDFLLEVFGPAYYKEVLSAIYGLQPRHSDGSPVYDGYFNRELYRIFMQLSLLRLPAVMEQKATGEKVEPQEISLDMEKLTAVLKENTGNYADKRTLLVMVAKQHPEIFLNWLRSEALKDHTFISLLSELADDRMVSRLLATLSFASLETVEKIKGYLER
;
A
#
# COMPACT_ATOMS: atom_id res chain seq x y z
N MET A 1 30.17 19.84 7.59
CA MET A 1 30.80 20.91 6.75
C MET A 1 30.73 22.23 7.52
N ILE A 2 31.79 23.03 7.52
CA ILE A 2 31.82 24.38 8.11
C ILE A 2 31.68 25.40 6.97
N ARG A 3 30.77 26.36 7.10
CA ARG A 3 30.58 27.42 6.12
C ARG A 3 30.61 28.77 6.84
N ILE A 4 31.45 29.67 6.35
CA ILE A 4 31.57 31.05 6.84
C ILE A 4 31.26 31.95 5.65
N ASP A 5 30.12 32.64 5.69
CA ASP A 5 29.69 33.50 4.58
C ASP A 5 30.50 34.80 4.50
N HIS A 6 30.86 35.37 5.66
CA HIS A 6 31.68 36.57 5.73
C HIS A 6 32.66 36.51 6.90
N ILE A 7 33.89 36.92 6.64
CA ILE A 7 34.93 37.06 7.65
C ILE A 7 35.63 38.40 7.49
N SER A 8 35.89 39.06 8.62
CA SER A 8 36.62 40.31 8.71
C SER A 8 37.64 40.23 9.83
N PHE A 9 38.87 40.67 9.57
CA PHE A 9 39.92 40.80 10.57
C PHE A 9 40.23 42.28 10.77
N GLU A 10 40.25 42.71 12.03
CA GLU A 10 40.62 44.07 12.41
C GLU A 10 41.92 44.03 13.22
N PHE A 11 43.03 44.41 12.57
CA PHE A 11 44.35 44.46 13.19
C PHE A 11 44.83 45.89 13.31
N THR A 12 45.39 46.22 14.48
CA THR A 12 46.15 47.46 14.69
C THR A 12 47.58 47.09 15.06
N ALA A 13 48.53 47.40 14.19
CA ALA A 13 49.96 47.13 14.41
C ALA A 13 50.73 48.45 14.60
N PRO A 14 51.63 48.54 15.59
CA PRO A 14 52.52 49.69 15.75
C PRO A 14 53.64 49.75 14.71
N ASP A 15 54.08 48.61 14.14
CA ASP A 15 55.11 48.55 13.09
C ASP A 15 54.53 48.34 11.69
N GLU A 16 54.90 49.23 10.76
CA GLU A 16 54.51 49.16 9.35
C GLU A 16 55.18 47.99 8.63
N GLN A 17 56.40 47.61 9.02
CA GLN A 17 57.13 46.50 8.40
C GLN A 17 56.44 45.16 8.69
N PHE A 18 55.97 44.95 9.91
CA PHE A 18 55.15 43.80 10.28
C PHE A 18 53.84 43.76 9.48
N ALA A 19 53.10 44.87 9.41
CA ALA A 19 51.84 44.96 8.68
C ALA A 19 52.01 44.63 7.18
N TYR A 20 53.07 45.15 6.54
CA TYR A 20 53.40 44.84 5.15
C TYR A 20 53.70 43.34 4.96
N GLY A 21 54.45 42.73 5.88
CA GLY A 21 54.77 41.32 5.86
C GLY A 21 53.53 40.42 5.98
N LEU A 22 52.62 40.75 6.90
CA LEU A 22 51.35 40.04 7.07
C LEU A 22 50.46 40.16 5.83
N HIS A 23 50.39 41.34 5.21
CA HIS A 23 49.66 41.52 3.96
C HIS A 23 50.25 40.71 2.81
N ALA A 24 51.57 40.58 2.74
CA ALA A 24 52.24 39.79 1.70
C ALA A 24 52.02 38.27 1.84
N ASP A 25 51.92 37.76 3.09
CA ASP A 25 51.64 36.34 3.39
C ASP A 25 50.20 36.09 3.84
N TRP A 26 49.26 36.95 3.44
CA TRP A 26 47.88 36.90 3.95
C TRP A 26 47.22 35.54 3.75
N ASP A 27 47.34 34.96 2.54
CA ASP A 27 46.80 33.64 2.23
C ASP A 27 47.44 32.52 3.07
N GLY A 28 48.75 32.64 3.35
CA GLY A 28 49.50 31.68 4.16
C GLY A 28 49.14 31.77 5.64
N PHE A 29 48.89 32.97 6.14
CA PHE A 29 48.33 33.23 7.46
C PHE A 29 46.91 32.64 7.59
N CYS A 30 46.01 32.96 6.65
CA CYS A 30 44.63 32.46 6.69
C CYS A 30 44.58 30.93 6.76
N ARG A 31 45.35 30.22 5.92
CA ARG A 31 45.36 28.75 5.94
C ARG A 31 45.92 28.15 7.22
N ARG A 32 47.08 28.63 7.67
CA ARG A 32 47.82 28.01 8.80
C ARG A 32 47.32 28.45 10.17
N CYS A 33 46.92 29.70 10.30
CA CYS A 33 46.63 30.31 11.61
C CYS A 33 45.13 30.46 11.87
N PHE A 34 44.30 30.55 10.82
CA PHE A 34 42.85 30.69 10.97
C PHE A 34 42.09 29.41 10.59
N GLU A 35 42.15 28.98 9.32
CA GLU A 35 41.36 27.86 8.79
C GLU A 35 41.62 26.57 9.58
N GLN A 36 42.89 26.23 9.80
CA GLN A 36 43.26 25.05 10.58
C GLN A 36 42.66 25.07 12.00
N VAL A 37 42.70 26.22 12.68
CA VAL A 37 42.20 26.35 14.05
C VAL A 37 40.68 26.22 14.09
N VAL A 38 39.99 26.89 13.16
CA VAL A 38 38.53 26.81 13.05
C VAL A 38 38.08 25.39 12.73
N GLU A 39 38.75 24.73 11.79
CA GLU A 39 38.45 23.35 11.42
C GLU A 39 38.61 22.41 12.62
N GLU A 40 39.71 22.52 13.36
CA GLU A 40 39.96 21.73 14.56
C GLU A 40 38.93 21.98 15.67
N CYS A 41 38.57 23.24 15.94
CA CYS A 41 37.58 23.61 16.94
C CYS A 41 36.18 23.11 16.57
N CYS A 42 35.77 23.30 15.32
CA CYS A 42 34.45 22.93 14.86
C CYS A 42 34.31 21.43 14.53
N ALA A 43 35.41 20.69 14.35
CA ALA A 43 35.39 19.24 14.13
C ALA A 43 34.68 18.47 15.26
N ALA A 44 34.74 18.98 16.50
CA ALA A 44 34.02 18.41 17.64
C ALA A 44 32.48 18.43 17.46
N HIS A 45 31.96 19.42 16.72
CA HIS A 45 30.53 19.60 16.46
C HIS A 45 30.02 18.85 15.23
N ASN A 46 30.92 18.34 14.37
CA ASN A 46 30.56 17.66 13.11
C ASN A 46 30.01 16.23 13.30
N LYS A 47 29.90 15.74 14.54
CA LYS A 47 29.52 14.34 14.85
C LYS A 47 28.02 14.09 14.99
N GLU A 48 27.26 15.10 15.35
CA GLU A 48 25.82 15.01 15.50
C GLU A 48 25.21 15.72 14.30
N LYS A 49 24.35 15.05 13.52
CA LYS A 49 23.67 15.58 12.32
C LYS A 49 22.77 16.79 12.65
N VAL A 50 23.36 17.87 13.08
CA VAL A 50 22.74 19.04 13.70
C VAL A 50 23.38 20.27 13.08
N LEU A 51 22.53 21.16 12.58
CA LEU A 51 22.98 22.44 12.07
C LEU A 51 23.20 23.40 13.25
N HIS A 52 24.40 23.94 13.35
CA HIS A 52 24.71 25.05 14.24
C HIS A 52 24.85 26.30 13.39
N GLU A 53 23.92 27.25 13.57
CA GLU A 53 23.93 28.53 12.87
C GLU A 53 24.26 29.65 13.87
N ILE A 54 25.31 30.41 13.58
CA ILE A 54 25.72 31.57 14.39
C ILE A 54 25.63 32.78 13.46
N GLU A 55 24.67 33.67 13.73
CA GLU A 55 24.42 34.85 12.87
C GLU A 55 25.60 35.81 12.84
N ARG A 56 26.25 36.03 13.99
CA ARG A 56 27.43 36.89 14.13
C ARG A 56 28.29 36.42 15.29
N LEU A 57 29.58 36.27 15.04
CA LEU A 57 30.58 35.94 16.05
C LEU A 57 31.65 37.03 16.07
N GLU A 58 31.75 37.74 17.19
CA GLU A 58 32.81 38.74 17.43
C GLU A 58 33.78 38.17 18.45
N LEU A 59 35.05 38.07 18.05
CA LEU A 59 36.13 37.55 18.90
C LEU A 59 37.16 38.64 19.12
N ASP A 60 37.39 38.98 20.39
CA ASP A 60 38.49 39.86 20.79
C ASP A 60 39.67 39.00 21.28
N LEU A 61 40.76 38.98 20.50
CA LEU A 61 41.96 38.21 20.82
C LEU A 61 42.94 39.00 21.71
N GLY A 62 42.61 40.26 22.03
CA GLY A 62 43.44 41.18 22.79
C GLY A 62 44.75 41.53 22.08
N SER A 63 45.71 42.06 22.85
CA SER A 63 47.03 42.41 22.31
C SER A 63 47.94 41.18 22.21
N ILE A 64 48.55 41.01 21.04
CA ILE A 64 49.50 39.93 20.73
C ILE A 64 50.84 40.57 20.33
N PRO A 65 51.98 40.20 20.94
CA PRO A 65 53.29 40.69 20.52
C PRO A 65 53.62 40.26 19.08
N GLU A 66 54.19 41.18 18.28
CA GLU A 66 54.53 40.92 16.87
C GLU A 66 55.53 39.77 16.70
N GLU A 67 56.49 39.63 17.64
CA GLU A 67 57.52 38.58 17.64
C GLU A 67 56.92 37.17 17.72
N ASP A 68 55.81 37.01 18.44
CA ASP A 68 55.15 35.72 18.69
C ASP A 68 53.82 35.57 17.94
N PHE A 69 53.48 36.51 17.04
CA PHE A 69 52.14 36.63 16.46
C PHE A 69 51.63 35.32 15.84
N TYR A 70 52.44 34.65 15.02
CA TYR A 70 52.05 33.41 14.34
C TYR A 70 51.88 32.21 15.28
N LEU A 71 52.42 32.27 16.50
CA LEU A 71 52.27 31.24 17.53
C LEU A 71 51.10 31.54 18.46
N GLU A 72 50.96 32.79 18.89
CA GLU A 72 49.97 33.21 19.87
C GLU A 72 48.59 33.45 19.25
N PHE A 73 48.50 33.92 17.99
CA PHE A 73 47.22 34.13 17.33
C PHE A 73 46.38 32.85 17.24
N PRO A 74 46.91 31.71 16.72
CA PRO A 74 46.15 30.44 16.70
C PRO A 74 45.71 29.98 18.10
N ARG A 75 46.55 30.19 19.11
CA ARG A 75 46.29 29.79 20.50
C ARG A 75 45.14 30.60 21.10
N ARG A 76 45.20 31.93 20.99
CA ARG A 76 44.16 32.85 21.47
C ARG A 76 42.84 32.64 20.73
N LEU A 77 42.91 32.48 19.41
CA LEU A 77 41.74 32.21 18.57
C LEU A 77 41.03 30.92 19.02
N ARG A 78 41.78 29.85 19.28
CA ARG A 78 41.24 28.59 19.80
C ARG A 78 40.54 28.80 21.16
N GLU A 79 41.18 29.51 22.08
CA GLU A 79 40.65 29.77 23.42
C GLU A 79 39.33 30.55 23.36
N GLU A 80 39.24 31.61 22.55
CA GLU A 80 38.01 32.41 22.41
C GLU A 80 36.92 31.69 21.60
N LEU A 81 37.28 30.96 20.54
CA LEU A 81 36.33 30.14 19.79
C LEU A 81 35.68 29.08 20.68
N LEU A 82 36.46 28.36 21.49
CA LEU A 82 35.91 27.33 22.38
C LEU A 82 35.00 27.91 23.46
N LYS A 83 35.18 29.18 23.86
CA LYS A 83 34.26 29.86 24.79
C LYS A 83 32.96 30.28 24.11
N ALA A 84 33.03 30.71 22.85
CA ALA A 84 31.91 31.26 22.13
C ALA A 84 31.07 30.20 21.39
N LEU A 85 31.66 29.06 21.06
CA LEU A 85 30.94 27.95 20.42
C LEU A 85 29.97 27.29 21.43
N PRO A 86 28.71 27.04 21.04
CA PRO A 86 27.73 26.43 21.92
C PRO A 86 28.11 24.97 22.22
N PHE A 87 28.38 24.65 23.49
CA PHE A 87 28.63 23.26 23.91
C PHE A 87 27.35 22.40 23.81
N PRO A 88 27.46 21.09 23.51
CA PRO A 88 26.32 20.21 23.21
C PRO A 88 25.23 20.12 24.31
N GLU A 89 25.56 20.47 25.55
CA GLU A 89 24.73 20.18 26.73
C GLU A 89 23.57 21.17 26.96
N THR A 90 23.50 22.28 26.20
CA THR A 90 22.44 23.30 26.36
C THR A 90 21.73 23.60 25.03
N ARG A 91 21.15 22.58 24.41
CA ARG A 91 20.27 22.79 23.25
C ARG A 91 18.95 23.41 23.68
N THR A 92 18.60 24.52 23.05
CA THR A 92 17.24 25.08 23.17
C THR A 92 16.27 24.30 22.28
N ALA A 93 14.98 24.34 22.63
CA ALA A 93 13.94 23.70 21.81
C ALA A 93 13.88 24.29 20.38
N ASP A 94 14.16 25.58 20.24
CA ASP A 94 14.17 26.32 18.96
C ASP A 94 15.28 25.82 18.01
N GLU A 95 16.49 25.59 18.53
CA GLU A 95 17.62 25.08 17.73
C GLU A 95 17.36 23.65 17.23
N MET A 96 16.73 22.81 18.06
CA MET A 96 16.37 21.45 17.65
C MET A 96 15.32 21.47 16.53
N GLU A 97 14.32 22.35 16.62
CA GLU A 97 13.27 22.48 15.61
C GLU A 97 13.81 23.08 14.30
N LYS A 98 14.69 24.07 14.37
CA LYS A 98 15.41 24.62 13.20
C LYS A 98 16.23 23.53 12.52
N SER A 99 17.07 22.81 13.26
CA SER A 99 17.87 21.70 12.72
C SER A 99 16.99 20.63 12.07
N ALA A 100 15.88 20.27 12.71
CA ALA A 100 14.94 19.30 12.15
C ALA A 100 14.28 19.80 10.85
N THR A 101 13.96 21.11 10.77
CA THR A 101 13.42 21.76 9.58
C THR A 101 14.43 21.76 8.43
N PHE A 102 15.70 22.09 8.69
CA PHE A 102 16.75 22.02 7.68
C PHE A 102 16.96 20.60 7.16
N ARG A 103 16.97 19.60 8.05
CA ARG A 103 17.13 18.20 7.69
C ARG A 103 15.96 17.70 6.83
N ARG A 104 14.72 18.08 7.18
CA ARG A 104 13.51 17.86 6.37
C ARG A 104 13.64 18.48 4.98
N ASP A 105 14.03 19.74 4.91
CA ASP A 105 14.12 20.49 3.66
C ASP A 105 15.26 19.98 2.77
N ASN A 106 16.31 19.41 3.34
CA ASN A 106 17.35 18.73 2.59
C ASN A 106 16.84 17.45 1.92
N LEU A 107 16.00 16.65 2.62
CA LEU A 107 15.38 15.47 1.99
C LEU A 107 14.43 15.89 0.86
N LEU A 108 13.63 16.94 1.06
CA LEU A 108 12.75 17.45 -0.01
C LEU A 108 13.56 17.97 -1.21
N PHE A 109 14.64 18.72 -0.95
CA PHE A 109 15.56 19.20 -1.99
C PHE A 109 16.21 18.04 -2.76
N PHE A 110 16.63 16.99 -2.06
CA PHE A 110 17.13 15.77 -2.69
C PHE A 110 16.07 15.11 -3.56
N LEU A 111 14.82 15.00 -3.10
CA LEU A 111 13.72 14.46 -3.90
C LEU A 111 13.46 15.29 -5.16
N GLU A 112 13.66 16.61 -5.11
CA GLU A 112 13.48 17.49 -6.25
C GLU A 112 14.66 17.45 -7.23
N HIS A 113 15.89 17.55 -6.74
CA HIS A 113 17.07 17.80 -7.59
C HIS A 113 17.99 16.59 -7.75
N GLY A 114 17.89 15.59 -6.86
CA GLY A 114 18.69 14.36 -6.90
C GLY A 114 20.08 14.47 -6.26
N PHE A 115 20.43 15.62 -5.68
CA PHE A 115 21.65 15.85 -4.91
C PHE A 115 21.33 16.61 -3.62
N LEU A 116 22.28 16.64 -2.69
CA LEU A 116 22.11 17.29 -1.39
C LEU A 116 22.35 18.78 -1.49
N LYS A 117 21.77 19.54 -0.56
CA LYS A 117 22.21 20.93 -0.39
C LYS A 117 23.69 20.97 -0.02
N PRO A 118 24.46 21.99 -0.45
CA PRO A 118 25.90 22.08 -0.20
C PRO A 118 26.27 21.87 1.27
N GLU A 119 25.46 22.37 2.20
CA GLU A 119 25.69 22.27 3.65
C GLU A 119 25.71 20.81 4.16
N TRP A 120 25.19 19.87 3.37
CA TRP A 120 25.06 18.44 3.67
C TRP A 120 25.95 17.55 2.79
N ALA A 121 26.81 18.12 1.95
CA ALA A 121 27.62 17.37 0.97
C ALA A 121 28.52 16.29 1.62
N ASP A 122 29.08 16.57 2.80
CA ASP A 122 29.96 15.65 3.53
C ASP A 122 29.22 14.75 4.54
N SER A 123 27.89 14.76 4.53
CA SER A 123 27.10 14.00 5.51
C SER A 123 26.87 12.56 5.05
N ASP A 124 26.82 11.63 6.01
CA ASP A 124 26.34 10.25 5.79
C ASP A 124 24.81 10.24 5.57
N PHE A 125 24.39 10.87 4.47
CA PHE A 125 22.99 11.01 4.09
C PHE A 125 22.49 9.69 3.51
N ASN A 126 21.37 9.22 4.05
CA ASN A 126 20.69 8.03 3.55
C ASN A 126 19.19 8.34 3.48
N PRO A 127 18.59 8.47 2.29
CA PRO A 127 17.20 8.91 2.15
C PRO A 127 16.22 8.04 2.94
N SER A 128 16.41 6.71 2.99
CA SER A 128 15.61 5.81 3.83
C SER A 128 15.70 6.14 5.31
N LYS A 129 16.90 6.35 5.86
CA LYS A 129 17.07 6.72 7.27
C LYS A 129 16.46 8.08 7.58
N GLU A 130 16.56 9.03 6.66
CA GLU A 130 15.99 10.37 6.81
C GLU A 130 14.46 10.34 6.78
N ALA A 131 13.86 9.57 5.88
CA ALA A 131 12.42 9.36 5.84
C ALA A 131 11.91 8.65 7.12
N GLY A 132 12.60 7.62 7.58
CA GLY A 132 12.27 6.93 8.84
C GLY A 132 12.39 7.86 10.05
N TRP A 133 13.43 8.71 10.10
CA TRP A 133 13.59 9.72 11.15
C TRP A 133 12.45 10.75 11.13
N LEU A 134 12.00 11.21 9.96
CA LEU A 134 10.87 12.14 9.83
C LEU A 134 9.56 11.57 10.34
N LEU A 135 9.33 10.25 10.21
CA LEU A 135 8.13 9.61 10.76
C LEU A 135 8.07 9.68 12.29
N LEU A 136 9.24 9.71 12.95
CA LEU A 136 9.36 9.82 14.40
C LEU A 136 9.26 11.28 14.91
N GLN A 137 9.25 12.27 14.01
CA GLN A 137 9.15 13.68 14.40
C GLN A 137 7.72 14.12 14.70
N SER A 138 7.60 15.26 15.37
CA SER A 138 6.33 15.92 15.65
C SER A 138 5.53 16.19 14.37
N ALA A 139 4.21 16.35 14.51
CA ALA A 139 3.34 16.70 13.40
C ALA A 139 3.73 18.04 12.73
N THR A 140 4.31 18.99 13.48
CA THR A 140 4.75 20.30 12.96
C THR A 140 5.87 20.17 11.92
N ILE A 141 6.77 19.19 12.08
CA ILE A 141 7.86 18.94 11.12
C ILE A 141 7.40 17.98 10.02
N ARG A 142 6.69 16.92 10.41
CA ARG A 142 6.31 15.80 9.53
C ARG A 142 5.24 16.16 8.51
N MET A 143 4.18 16.89 8.90
CA MET A 143 3.06 17.19 8.00
C MET A 143 3.45 18.09 6.82
N PRO A 144 4.25 19.17 7.01
CA PRO A 144 4.73 19.97 5.88
C PRO A 144 5.56 19.16 4.88
N PHE A 145 6.38 18.20 5.36
CA PHE A 145 7.12 17.30 4.47
C PHE A 145 6.17 16.48 3.61
N ILE A 146 5.21 15.78 4.24
CA ILE A 146 4.24 14.92 3.52
C ILE A 146 3.51 15.75 2.46
N ARG A 147 3.02 16.94 2.84
CA ARG A 147 2.32 17.84 1.90
C ARG A 147 3.21 18.23 0.72
N ASN A 148 4.41 18.74 0.97
CA ASN A 148 5.28 19.23 -0.09
C ASN A 148 5.82 18.10 -0.97
N ALA A 149 6.18 16.95 -0.37
CA ALA A 149 6.59 15.76 -1.11
C ALA A 149 5.44 15.21 -1.98
N THR A 150 4.20 15.24 -1.48
CA THR A 150 3.01 14.83 -2.23
C THR A 150 2.81 15.69 -3.46
N LEU A 151 2.82 17.02 -3.30
CA LEU A 151 2.70 17.95 -4.43
C LEU A 151 3.83 17.74 -5.45
N LEU A 152 5.06 17.60 -4.96
CA LEU A 152 6.22 17.36 -5.81
C LEU A 152 6.09 16.04 -6.60
N CYS A 153 5.62 14.96 -5.97
CA CYS A 153 5.44 13.66 -6.62
C CYS A 153 4.29 13.65 -7.64
N LEU A 154 3.22 14.40 -7.37
CA LEU A 154 2.11 14.59 -8.30
C LEU A 154 2.53 15.38 -9.53
N GLU A 155 3.33 16.43 -9.35
CA GLU A 155 3.83 17.27 -10.44
C GLU A 155 4.93 16.57 -11.27
N ARG A 156 5.88 15.90 -10.61
CA ARG A 156 7.13 15.40 -11.22
C ARG A 156 7.32 13.90 -10.99
N GLU A 157 7.24 13.12 -12.06
CA GLU A 157 7.39 11.66 -12.04
C GLU A 157 8.73 11.21 -11.44
N TYR A 158 9.82 11.87 -11.82
CA TYR A 158 11.15 11.50 -11.33
C TYR A 158 11.31 11.70 -9.82
N ALA A 159 10.54 12.61 -9.21
CA ALA A 159 10.56 12.83 -7.77
C ALA A 159 9.89 11.66 -7.05
N LEU A 160 8.78 11.16 -7.61
CA LEU A 160 8.13 9.94 -7.15
C LEU A 160 9.05 8.73 -7.28
N LEU A 161 9.64 8.49 -8.45
CA LEU A 161 10.57 7.36 -8.65
C LEU A 161 11.74 7.42 -7.68
N ARG A 162 12.30 8.62 -7.45
CA ARG A 162 13.37 8.81 -6.47
C ARG A 162 12.90 8.49 -5.05
N LEU A 163 11.70 8.91 -4.65
CA LEU A 163 11.12 8.52 -3.37
C LEU A 163 11.00 7.00 -3.27
N LEU A 164 10.42 6.33 -4.26
CA LEU A 164 10.15 4.88 -4.22
C LEU A 164 11.42 4.02 -4.25
N TRP A 165 12.43 4.43 -5.00
CA TRP A 165 13.69 3.68 -5.14
C TRP A 165 14.68 3.95 -4.02
N GLN A 166 14.72 5.17 -3.48
CA GLN A 166 15.76 5.58 -2.54
C GLN A 166 15.28 5.61 -1.09
N THR A 167 13.97 5.53 -0.85
CA THR A 167 13.41 5.40 0.50
C THR A 167 12.72 4.06 0.66
N ASP A 168 13.14 3.29 1.66
CA ASP A 168 12.56 1.98 1.99
C ASP A 168 11.72 2.09 3.27
N ASN A 169 10.66 2.91 3.21
CA ASN A 169 9.74 3.12 4.33
C ASN A 169 8.31 3.05 3.85
N MET A 170 7.68 1.88 4.01
CA MET A 170 6.28 1.62 3.64
C MET A 170 5.33 2.66 4.21
N GLU A 171 5.46 2.98 5.49
CA GLU A 171 4.62 3.98 6.18
C GLU A 171 4.73 5.39 5.57
N MET A 172 5.93 5.78 5.11
CA MET A 172 6.11 7.08 4.45
C MET A 172 5.43 7.08 3.07
N HIS A 173 5.60 6.01 2.29
CA HIS A 173 4.96 5.86 0.99
C HIS A 173 3.44 5.84 1.12
N LEU A 174 2.91 5.13 2.11
CA LEU A 174 1.47 5.08 2.38
C LEU A 174 0.92 6.47 2.74
N ARG A 175 1.60 7.23 3.61
CA ARG A 175 1.17 8.59 3.96
C ARG A 175 1.16 9.54 2.77
N ILE A 176 2.17 9.46 1.91
CA ILE A 176 2.25 10.26 0.68
C ILE A 176 1.18 9.82 -0.32
N TYR A 177 0.95 8.51 -0.47
CA TYR A 177 -0.11 7.96 -1.32
C TYR A 177 -1.51 8.45 -0.88
N THR A 178 -1.83 8.32 0.40
CA THR A 178 -3.11 8.78 0.96
C THR A 178 -3.28 10.30 0.80
N ALA A 179 -2.22 11.08 1.04
CA ALA A 179 -2.24 12.52 0.82
C ALA A 179 -2.46 12.87 -0.68
N ALA A 180 -1.83 12.13 -1.60
CA ALA A 180 -1.96 12.35 -3.03
C ALA A 180 -3.40 12.13 -3.53
N LEU A 181 -4.07 11.07 -3.04
CA LEU A 181 -5.47 10.82 -3.36
C LEU A 181 -6.39 11.94 -2.84
N ALA A 182 -6.10 12.47 -1.65
CA ALA A 182 -6.87 13.53 -1.01
C ALA A 182 -6.57 14.95 -1.55
N GLU A 183 -5.48 15.15 -2.30
CA GLU A 183 -5.02 16.48 -2.73
C GLU A 183 -6.01 17.13 -3.70
N PRO A 184 -6.68 18.24 -3.35
CA PRO A 184 -7.71 18.85 -4.19
C PRO A 184 -7.14 19.62 -5.38
N SER A 185 -5.87 20.05 -5.31
CA SER A 185 -5.24 20.83 -6.39
C SER A 185 -4.83 20.00 -7.60
N ALA A 186 -4.67 18.69 -7.43
CA ALA A 186 -4.29 17.79 -8.51
C ALA A 186 -5.50 17.25 -9.28
N GLY A 187 -5.43 17.29 -10.61
CA GLY A 187 -6.43 16.73 -11.49
C GLY A 187 -6.43 15.20 -11.49
N LEU A 188 -7.45 14.62 -12.13
CA LEU A 188 -7.58 13.16 -12.25
C LEU A 188 -6.44 12.53 -13.05
N GLN A 189 -5.90 13.26 -14.04
CA GLN A 189 -4.81 12.75 -14.88
C GLN A 189 -3.49 12.64 -14.10
N GLU A 190 -3.15 13.65 -13.30
CA GLU A 190 -1.95 13.64 -12.47
C GLU A 190 -2.03 12.54 -11.42
N LYS A 191 -3.21 12.38 -10.79
CA LYS A 191 -3.46 11.32 -9.80
C LYS A 191 -3.45 9.92 -10.42
N HIS A 192 -3.99 9.77 -11.63
CA HIS A 192 -3.96 8.50 -12.37
C HIS A 192 -2.52 8.11 -12.69
N ARG A 193 -1.72 9.03 -13.25
CA ARG A 193 -0.30 8.82 -13.50
C ARG A 193 0.47 8.43 -12.25
N PHE A 194 0.22 9.13 -11.15
CA PHE A 194 0.81 8.82 -9.85
C PHE A 194 0.45 7.39 -9.39
N LEU A 195 -0.82 7.00 -9.49
CA LEU A 195 -1.29 5.66 -9.16
C LEU A 195 -0.62 4.58 -10.02
N THR A 196 -0.51 4.81 -11.34
CA THR A 196 0.16 3.86 -12.26
C THR A 196 1.61 3.62 -11.85
N LEU A 197 2.39 4.69 -11.62
CA LEU A 197 3.78 4.57 -11.18
C LEU A 197 3.91 3.87 -9.81
N MET A 198 2.99 4.15 -8.88
CA MET A 198 2.95 3.47 -7.59
C MET A 198 2.69 1.96 -7.76
N LEU A 199 1.75 1.57 -8.62
CA LEU A 199 1.45 0.16 -8.89
C LEU A 199 2.57 -0.56 -9.67
N GLU A 200 3.33 0.17 -10.49
CA GLU A 200 4.48 -0.41 -11.21
C GLU A 200 5.67 -0.67 -10.27
N GLU A 201 6.01 0.30 -9.42
CA GLU A 201 7.24 0.24 -8.62
C GLU A 201 7.04 -0.33 -7.21
N LYS A 202 5.91 -0.05 -6.57
CA LYS A 202 5.59 -0.44 -5.19
C LYS A 202 4.10 -0.81 -5.05
N PRO A 203 3.61 -1.85 -5.75
CA PRO A 203 2.19 -2.20 -5.78
C PRO A 203 1.60 -2.59 -4.43
N ASP A 204 2.44 -3.02 -3.49
CA ASP A 204 2.01 -3.35 -2.13
C ASP A 204 1.40 -2.14 -1.40
N ILE A 205 1.81 -0.91 -1.75
CA ILE A 205 1.31 0.32 -1.09
C ILE A 205 -0.16 0.59 -1.45
N PRO A 206 -0.59 0.67 -2.72
CA PRO A 206 -2.01 0.78 -3.06
C PRO A 206 -2.87 -0.36 -2.51
N VAL A 207 -2.39 -1.61 -2.54
CA VAL A 207 -3.13 -2.77 -2.01
C VAL A 207 -3.31 -2.65 -0.50
N HIS A 208 -2.23 -2.31 0.22
CA HIS A 208 -2.30 -2.09 1.66
C HIS A 208 -3.25 -0.94 2.04
N PHE A 209 -3.25 0.16 1.28
CA PHE A 209 -4.24 1.23 1.45
C PHE A 209 -5.69 0.73 1.35
N VAL A 210 -5.98 -0.17 0.40
CA VAL A 210 -7.33 -0.72 0.24
C VAL A 210 -7.74 -1.54 1.46
N HIS A 211 -6.83 -2.35 2.00
CA HIS A 211 -7.07 -3.17 3.20
C HIS A 211 -7.20 -2.33 4.47
N GLU A 212 -6.43 -1.25 4.61
CA GLU A 212 -6.48 -0.37 5.79
C GLU A 212 -7.63 0.65 5.77
N ALA A 213 -8.33 0.81 4.64
CA ALA A 213 -9.41 1.79 4.51
C ALA A 213 -10.53 1.55 5.54
N GLY A 214 -10.80 2.56 6.39
CA GLY A 214 -11.74 2.42 7.50
C GLY A 214 -13.20 2.27 7.04
N ASN A 215 -13.54 2.82 5.87
CA ASN A 215 -14.87 2.76 5.28
C ASN A 215 -14.82 2.71 3.75
N ASP A 216 -15.97 2.38 3.13
CA ASP A 216 -16.07 2.38 1.65
C ASP A 216 -15.87 3.80 1.08
N GLY A 217 -16.22 4.85 1.83
CA GLY A 217 -16.02 6.25 1.45
C GLY A 217 -14.59 6.58 1.00
N GLU A 218 -13.60 6.09 1.73
CA GLU A 218 -12.17 6.32 1.47
C GLU A 218 -11.68 5.74 0.14
N LEU A 219 -12.37 4.72 -0.39
CA LEU A 219 -12.01 4.07 -1.65
C LEU A 219 -12.50 4.83 -2.89
N HIS A 220 -13.38 5.83 -2.74
CA HIS A 220 -13.97 6.54 -3.89
C HIS A 220 -12.92 7.29 -4.72
N SER A 221 -11.97 7.95 -4.06
CA SER A 221 -10.91 8.69 -4.73
C SER A 221 -10.04 7.78 -5.59
N MET A 222 -9.71 6.59 -5.09
CA MET A 222 -8.94 5.58 -5.83
C MET A 222 -9.77 4.94 -6.95
N ALA A 223 -11.04 4.62 -6.69
CA ALA A 223 -11.93 4.01 -7.69
C ALA A 223 -12.11 4.89 -8.94
N ALA A 224 -12.09 6.21 -8.79
CA ALA A 224 -12.16 7.17 -9.89
C ALA A 224 -10.93 7.15 -10.82
N LEU A 225 -9.80 6.60 -10.34
CA LEU A 225 -8.53 6.53 -11.06
C LEU A 225 -8.28 5.16 -11.71
N LEU A 226 -9.14 4.18 -11.47
CA LEU A 226 -8.93 2.84 -12.01
C LEU A 226 -9.22 2.78 -13.51
N ASP A 227 -8.43 1.95 -14.20
CA ASP A 227 -8.58 1.52 -15.58
C ASP A 227 -8.19 0.04 -15.70
N SER A 228 -8.32 -0.56 -16.89
CA SER A 228 -8.01 -1.99 -17.04
C SER A 228 -6.56 -2.35 -16.64
N PRO A 229 -5.51 -1.62 -17.06
CA PRO A 229 -4.14 -1.90 -16.65
C PRO A 229 -3.90 -1.83 -15.13
N THR A 230 -4.38 -0.77 -14.47
CA THR A 230 -4.21 -0.59 -13.02
C THR A 230 -4.98 -1.65 -12.24
N VAL A 231 -6.20 -2.00 -12.69
CA VAL A 231 -6.99 -3.10 -12.13
C VAL A 231 -6.26 -4.42 -12.25
N ARG A 232 -5.64 -4.70 -13.41
CA ARG A 232 -4.84 -5.93 -13.61
C ARG A 232 -3.70 -6.02 -12.61
N GLN A 233 -2.90 -4.96 -12.47
CA GLN A 233 -1.79 -4.94 -11.51
C GLN A 233 -2.28 -5.11 -10.07
N LEU A 234 -3.37 -4.45 -9.70
CA LEU A 234 -3.94 -4.55 -8.37
C LEU A 234 -4.41 -5.97 -8.06
N MET A 235 -5.13 -6.62 -8.99
CA MET A 235 -5.55 -8.02 -8.86
C MET A 235 -4.36 -8.99 -8.79
N GLN A 236 -3.30 -8.74 -9.57
CA GLN A 236 -2.09 -9.56 -9.56
C GLN A 236 -1.34 -9.47 -8.22
N THR A 237 -1.21 -8.27 -7.68
CA THR A 237 -0.53 -8.04 -6.40
C THR A 237 -1.33 -8.59 -5.24
N GLU A 238 -2.63 -8.31 -5.21
CA GLU A 238 -3.55 -8.85 -4.20
C GLU A 238 -3.48 -10.39 -4.18
N MET A 239 -3.43 -11.02 -5.35
CA MET A 239 -3.41 -12.47 -5.49
C MET A 239 -2.01 -13.05 -5.67
N LYS A 240 -0.93 -12.38 -5.24
CA LYS A 240 0.45 -12.87 -5.45
C LYS A 240 0.70 -14.27 -4.85
N GLU A 241 -0.01 -14.61 -3.76
CA GLU A 241 0.08 -15.89 -3.05
C GLU A 241 -1.11 -16.83 -3.34
N HIS A 242 -1.70 -16.77 -4.54
CA HIS A 242 -2.87 -17.58 -4.89
C HIS A 242 -2.55 -19.08 -5.02
N ALA A 243 -3.55 -19.90 -4.69
CA ALA A 243 -3.43 -21.36 -4.74
C ALA A 243 -3.94 -22.02 -6.03
N GLU A 244 -4.80 -21.35 -6.82
CA GLU A 244 -5.34 -21.88 -8.08
C GLU A 244 -4.68 -21.22 -9.30
N VAL A 245 -4.23 -22.04 -10.25
CA VAL A 245 -3.53 -21.60 -11.46
C VAL A 245 -4.37 -20.61 -12.27
N ASP A 246 -3.73 -19.52 -12.71
CA ASP A 246 -4.32 -18.45 -13.53
C ASP A 246 -5.49 -17.70 -12.87
N LEU A 247 -5.62 -17.73 -11.55
CA LEU A 247 -6.68 -16.99 -10.85
C LEU A 247 -6.65 -15.46 -11.10
N PRO A 248 -5.50 -14.75 -11.03
CA PRO A 248 -5.48 -13.31 -11.30
C PRO A 248 -5.85 -12.96 -12.76
N PRO A 249 -5.28 -13.62 -13.80
CA PRO A 249 -5.72 -13.44 -15.18
C PRO A 249 -7.21 -13.76 -15.41
N TYR A 250 -7.73 -14.82 -14.78
CA TYR A 250 -9.14 -15.17 -14.84
C TYR A 250 -10.03 -14.06 -14.26
N TRP A 251 -9.66 -13.53 -13.09
CA TRP A 251 -10.42 -12.46 -12.44
C TRP A 251 -10.42 -11.17 -13.26
N HIS A 252 -9.26 -10.80 -13.81
CA HIS A 252 -9.15 -9.65 -14.71
C HIS A 252 -10.03 -9.85 -15.95
N TYR A 253 -10.05 -11.06 -16.52
CA TYR A 253 -10.93 -11.41 -17.63
C TYR A 253 -12.41 -11.31 -17.27
N LEU A 254 -12.85 -11.80 -16.10
CA LEU A 254 -14.22 -11.64 -15.62
C LEU A 254 -14.60 -10.15 -15.52
N TYR A 255 -13.72 -9.33 -14.96
CA TYR A 255 -13.92 -7.89 -14.83
C TYR A 255 -14.05 -7.21 -16.20
N GLU A 256 -13.16 -7.50 -17.15
CA GLU A 256 -13.24 -6.96 -18.51
C GLU A 256 -14.48 -7.46 -19.26
N TRP A 257 -14.84 -8.73 -19.07
CA TRP A 257 -16.03 -9.33 -19.66
C TRP A 257 -17.30 -8.62 -19.20
N LEU A 258 -17.41 -8.31 -17.90
CA LEU A 258 -18.53 -7.53 -17.36
C LEU A 258 -18.63 -6.16 -18.03
N ILE A 259 -17.52 -5.43 -18.17
CA ILE A 259 -17.52 -4.11 -18.82
C ILE A 259 -17.84 -4.22 -20.31
N GLN A 260 -17.24 -5.19 -21.00
CA GLN A 260 -17.37 -5.37 -22.44
C GLN A 260 -18.83 -5.60 -22.84
N TYR A 261 -19.50 -6.53 -22.17
CA TYR A 261 -20.86 -6.96 -22.50
C TYR A 261 -21.94 -6.20 -21.73
N TYR A 262 -21.60 -5.28 -20.84
CA TYR A 262 -22.59 -4.42 -20.20
C TYR A 262 -23.34 -3.56 -21.24
N PRO A 263 -24.69 -3.55 -21.24
CA PRO A 263 -25.46 -2.81 -22.23
C PRO A 263 -25.16 -1.32 -22.19
N PHE A 264 -24.96 -0.71 -23.37
CA PHE A 264 -24.64 0.72 -23.47
C PHE A 264 -25.76 1.61 -22.88
N ASN A 265 -27.02 1.26 -23.16
CA ASN A 265 -28.20 1.94 -22.62
C ASN A 265 -28.42 1.65 -21.13
N GLY A 266 -27.60 0.77 -20.54
CA GLY A 266 -27.64 0.45 -19.14
C GLY A 266 -28.72 -0.54 -18.74
N LEU A 267 -28.66 -0.91 -17.47
CA LEU A 267 -29.76 -1.56 -16.76
C LEU A 267 -30.31 -0.57 -15.75
N ALA A 268 -31.63 -0.57 -15.54
CA ALA A 268 -32.32 0.41 -14.70
C ALA A 268 -31.70 0.58 -13.29
N MET A 269 -31.09 -0.49 -12.77
CA MET A 269 -30.47 -0.53 -11.43
C MET A 269 -29.06 0.08 -11.36
N PHE A 270 -28.30 0.10 -12.46
CA PHE A 270 -26.87 0.47 -12.46
C PHE A 270 -26.53 1.62 -13.42
N GLY A 271 -27.53 2.13 -14.16
CA GLY A 271 -27.33 3.24 -15.08
C GLY A 271 -26.60 2.83 -16.35
N GLY A 272 -26.04 3.81 -17.06
CA GLY A 272 -25.28 3.59 -18.29
C GLY A 272 -23.94 2.91 -18.03
N LYS A 273 -23.22 2.60 -19.12
CA LYS A 273 -21.93 1.90 -19.04
C LYS A 273 -20.89 2.64 -18.18
N ALA A 274 -20.86 3.98 -18.24
CA ALA A 274 -19.91 4.76 -17.44
C ALA A 274 -20.24 4.71 -15.94
N GLU A 275 -21.52 4.78 -15.57
CA GLU A 275 -22.00 4.64 -14.20
C GLU A 275 -21.68 3.24 -13.66
N PHE A 276 -21.95 2.21 -14.47
CA PHE A 276 -21.62 0.83 -14.13
C PHE A 276 -20.11 0.63 -13.94
N THR A 277 -19.26 1.19 -14.81
CA THR A 277 -17.80 1.08 -14.65
C THR A 277 -17.33 1.72 -13.33
N ARG A 278 -17.82 2.91 -12.98
CA ARG A 278 -17.50 3.55 -11.68
C ARG A 278 -17.98 2.70 -10.49
N HIS A 279 -19.18 2.15 -10.58
CA HIS A 279 -19.72 1.22 -9.58
C HIS A 279 -18.85 -0.04 -9.46
N LEU A 280 -18.44 -0.63 -10.58
CA LEU A 280 -17.59 -1.81 -10.62
C LEU A 280 -16.21 -1.55 -10.02
N HIS A 281 -15.59 -0.40 -10.31
CA HIS A 281 -14.32 0.01 -9.71
C HIS A 281 -14.42 0.11 -8.18
N HIS A 282 -15.48 0.77 -7.71
CA HIS A 282 -15.71 0.92 -6.29
C HIS A 282 -15.95 -0.43 -5.60
N ARG A 283 -16.80 -1.28 -6.18
CA ARG A 283 -17.09 -2.62 -5.66
C ARG A 283 -15.89 -3.57 -5.72
N LEU A 284 -15.01 -3.42 -6.69
CA LEU A 284 -13.75 -4.13 -6.75
C LEU A 284 -12.87 -3.82 -5.53
N LEU A 285 -12.69 -2.53 -5.22
CA LEU A 285 -11.88 -2.14 -4.05
C LEU A 285 -12.55 -2.58 -2.74
N THR A 286 -13.87 -2.44 -2.61
CA THR A 286 -14.62 -2.93 -1.44
C THR A 286 -14.52 -4.45 -1.30
N PHE A 287 -14.56 -5.20 -2.41
CA PHE A 287 -14.38 -6.64 -2.41
C PHE A 287 -13.01 -7.01 -1.85
N ILE A 288 -11.94 -6.37 -2.33
CA ILE A 288 -10.57 -6.60 -1.85
C ILE A 288 -10.45 -6.31 -0.37
N ARG A 289 -10.91 -5.14 0.08
CA ARG A 289 -10.90 -4.76 1.49
C ARG A 289 -11.62 -5.76 2.41
N LYS A 290 -12.76 -6.31 1.96
CA LYS A 290 -13.56 -7.26 2.76
C LYS A 290 -12.93 -8.64 2.84
N ARG A 291 -11.97 -8.95 1.98
CA ARG A 291 -11.29 -10.24 2.02
C ARG A 291 -10.35 -10.25 3.22
N SER A 292 -10.65 -11.15 4.15
CA SER A 292 -9.71 -11.53 5.21
C SER A 292 -8.50 -12.21 4.56
N ASP A 293 -7.30 -12.04 5.11
CA ASP A 293 -5.95 -12.51 4.66
C ASP A 293 -5.78 -14.02 4.39
N SER A 294 -6.81 -14.71 3.90
CA SER A 294 -6.77 -16.13 3.59
C SER A 294 -6.13 -16.31 2.21
N PRO A 295 -5.02 -17.07 2.11
CA PRO A 295 -4.25 -17.21 0.86
C PRO A 295 -4.96 -18.11 -0.18
N TYR A 296 -6.00 -18.85 0.22
CA TYR A 296 -6.69 -19.80 -0.66
C TYR A 296 -8.03 -19.23 -1.13
N LEU A 297 -8.19 -19.07 -2.45
CA LEU A 297 -9.45 -18.76 -3.10
C LEU A 297 -9.54 -19.49 -4.44
N SER A 298 -10.63 -20.21 -4.67
CA SER A 298 -10.88 -20.84 -5.96
C SER A 298 -11.54 -19.87 -6.96
N LYS A 299 -11.45 -20.14 -8.27
CA LYS A 299 -12.14 -19.38 -9.33
C LYS A 299 -13.66 -19.37 -9.11
N VAL A 300 -14.22 -20.47 -8.61
CA VAL A 300 -15.66 -20.60 -8.31
C VAL A 300 -16.06 -19.65 -7.18
N GLU A 301 -15.36 -19.70 -6.05
CA GLU A 301 -15.61 -18.83 -4.90
C GLU A 301 -15.37 -17.36 -5.24
N LEU A 302 -14.29 -17.06 -5.98
CA LEU A 302 -14.00 -15.71 -6.46
C LEU A 302 -15.16 -15.16 -7.28
N THR A 303 -15.65 -15.96 -8.24
CA THR A 303 -16.74 -15.54 -9.13
C THR A 303 -18.00 -15.29 -8.35
N LEU A 304 -18.33 -16.20 -7.44
CA LEU A 304 -19.49 -16.10 -6.57
C LEU A 304 -19.45 -14.83 -5.72
N ASP A 305 -18.42 -14.68 -4.90
CA ASP A 305 -18.32 -13.62 -3.91
C ASP A 305 -18.18 -12.25 -4.59
N PHE A 306 -17.44 -12.18 -5.71
CA PHE A 306 -17.29 -10.95 -6.48
C PHE A 306 -18.60 -10.52 -7.14
N LEU A 307 -19.34 -11.43 -7.77
CA LEU A 307 -20.64 -11.09 -8.38
C LEU A 307 -21.67 -10.66 -7.32
N LEU A 308 -21.65 -11.29 -6.13
CA LEU A 308 -22.50 -10.88 -5.02
C LEU A 308 -22.12 -9.48 -4.50
N GLU A 309 -20.84 -9.15 -4.43
CA GLU A 309 -20.42 -7.79 -4.04
C GLU A 309 -20.82 -6.75 -5.11
N VAL A 310 -20.68 -7.08 -6.40
CA VAL A 310 -20.99 -6.15 -7.49
C VAL A 310 -22.50 -5.93 -7.65
N PHE A 311 -23.29 -7.00 -7.70
CA PHE A 311 -24.71 -6.92 -8.06
C PHE A 311 -25.66 -7.04 -6.87
N GLY A 312 -25.19 -7.56 -5.73
CA GLY A 312 -26.02 -7.91 -4.60
C GLY A 312 -26.83 -9.21 -4.82
N PRO A 313 -27.31 -9.82 -3.73
CA PRO A 313 -28.03 -11.11 -3.77
C PRO A 313 -29.39 -11.01 -4.47
N ALA A 314 -29.98 -9.82 -4.58
CA ALA A 314 -31.29 -9.66 -5.24
C ALA A 314 -31.21 -9.66 -6.78
N TYR A 315 -30.09 -9.21 -7.37
CA TYR A 315 -30.05 -8.87 -8.79
C TYR A 315 -29.00 -9.62 -9.61
N TYR A 316 -28.04 -10.31 -8.98
CA TYR A 316 -26.92 -10.94 -9.67
C TYR A 316 -27.35 -11.86 -10.82
N LYS A 317 -28.37 -12.73 -10.65
CA LYS A 317 -28.84 -13.63 -11.72
C LYS A 317 -29.43 -12.90 -12.92
N GLU A 318 -30.29 -11.90 -12.66
CA GLU A 318 -31.01 -11.19 -13.73
C GLU A 318 -30.05 -10.35 -14.55
N VAL A 319 -29.15 -9.64 -13.87
CA VAL A 319 -28.14 -8.79 -14.49
C VAL A 319 -27.13 -9.63 -15.25
N LEU A 320 -26.62 -10.71 -14.65
CA LEU A 320 -25.67 -11.59 -15.31
C LEU A 320 -26.29 -12.28 -16.52
N SER A 321 -27.55 -12.71 -16.42
CA SER A 321 -28.28 -13.29 -17.57
C SER A 321 -28.48 -12.27 -18.69
N ALA A 322 -28.72 -10.99 -18.37
CA ALA A 322 -28.84 -9.92 -19.35
C ALA A 322 -27.49 -9.63 -20.05
N ILE A 323 -26.40 -9.54 -19.28
CA ILE A 323 -25.03 -9.34 -19.80
C ILE A 323 -24.63 -10.52 -20.69
N TYR A 324 -24.79 -11.75 -20.19
CA TYR A 324 -24.51 -12.98 -20.96
C TYR A 324 -25.39 -13.07 -22.21
N GLY A 325 -26.61 -12.52 -22.15
CA GLY A 325 -27.54 -12.40 -23.26
C GLY A 325 -26.97 -11.64 -24.49
N LEU A 326 -26.09 -10.69 -24.24
CA LEU A 326 -25.49 -9.82 -25.25
C LEU A 326 -24.25 -10.43 -25.90
N GLN A 327 -23.74 -11.53 -25.35
CA GLN A 327 -22.63 -12.27 -25.94
C GLN A 327 -23.10 -13.13 -27.14
N PRO A 328 -22.28 -13.23 -28.21
CA PRO A 328 -22.51 -14.19 -29.29
C PRO A 328 -22.50 -15.63 -28.77
N ARG A 329 -23.57 -16.39 -29.05
CA ARG A 329 -23.80 -17.74 -28.50
C ARG A 329 -24.17 -18.75 -29.58
N HIS A 330 -23.76 -19.98 -29.36
CA HIS A 330 -24.26 -21.14 -30.09
C HIS A 330 -25.69 -21.49 -29.63
N SER A 331 -26.36 -22.37 -30.36
CA SER A 331 -27.74 -22.80 -30.07
C SER A 331 -27.90 -23.52 -28.73
N ASP A 332 -26.81 -24.05 -28.18
CA ASP A 332 -26.73 -24.71 -26.87
C ASP A 332 -26.48 -23.73 -25.72
N GLY A 333 -26.36 -22.42 -26.00
CA GLY A 333 -26.06 -21.39 -25.00
C GLY A 333 -24.58 -21.22 -24.68
N SER A 334 -23.69 -22.04 -25.25
CA SER A 334 -22.24 -21.88 -25.12
C SER A 334 -21.73 -20.65 -25.89
N PRO A 335 -20.63 -20.03 -25.44
CA PRO A 335 -20.08 -18.85 -26.11
C PRO A 335 -19.47 -19.20 -27.47
N VAL A 336 -19.70 -18.37 -28.51
CA VAL A 336 -19.11 -18.57 -29.85
C VAL A 336 -17.60 -18.43 -29.86
N TYR A 337 -17.07 -17.54 -29.02
CA TYR A 337 -15.64 -17.31 -28.93
C TYR A 337 -14.99 -18.33 -28.00
N ASP A 338 -14.12 -19.15 -28.56
CA ASP A 338 -13.53 -20.31 -27.89
C ASP A 338 -12.24 -20.03 -27.09
N GLY A 339 -12.17 -18.87 -26.45
CA GLY A 339 -11.02 -18.53 -25.60
C GLY A 339 -11.03 -19.36 -24.31
N TYR A 340 -9.84 -19.73 -23.82
CA TYR A 340 -9.66 -20.50 -22.57
C TYR A 340 -10.50 -19.94 -21.41
N PHE A 341 -10.33 -18.66 -21.08
CA PHE A 341 -11.10 -18.02 -19.99
C PHE A 341 -12.59 -17.87 -20.30
N ASN A 342 -13.01 -17.78 -21.56
CA ASN A 342 -14.43 -17.71 -21.92
C ASN A 342 -15.15 -19.04 -21.67
N ARG A 343 -14.49 -20.15 -22.02
CA ARG A 343 -14.97 -21.50 -21.68
C ARG A 343 -14.97 -21.72 -20.18
N GLU A 344 -13.95 -21.24 -19.48
CA GLU A 344 -13.85 -21.36 -18.03
C GLU A 344 -14.96 -20.58 -17.32
N LEU A 345 -15.20 -19.32 -17.71
CA LEU A 345 -16.35 -18.54 -17.25
C LEU A 345 -17.67 -19.28 -17.49
N TYR A 346 -17.89 -19.78 -18.69
CA TYR A 346 -19.11 -20.52 -19.02
C TYR A 346 -19.30 -21.76 -18.12
N ARG A 347 -18.25 -22.55 -17.91
CA ARG A 347 -18.29 -23.72 -17.03
C ARG A 347 -18.63 -23.34 -15.59
N ILE A 348 -18.00 -22.29 -15.06
CA ILE A 348 -18.26 -21.81 -13.70
C ILE A 348 -19.68 -21.26 -13.56
N PHE A 349 -20.16 -20.50 -14.55
CA PHE A 349 -21.54 -20.01 -14.57
C PHE A 349 -22.56 -21.15 -14.62
N MET A 350 -22.28 -22.21 -15.37
CA MET A 350 -23.12 -23.40 -15.44
C MET A 350 -23.10 -24.18 -14.11
N GLN A 351 -21.92 -24.43 -13.54
CA GLN A 351 -21.75 -25.09 -12.25
C GLN A 351 -22.53 -24.37 -11.16
N LEU A 352 -22.42 -23.04 -11.12
CA LEU A 352 -23.14 -22.20 -10.18
C LEU A 352 -24.61 -21.98 -10.54
N SER A 353 -25.13 -22.52 -11.66
CA SER A 353 -26.53 -22.30 -12.09
C SER A 353 -26.90 -20.82 -12.21
N LEU A 354 -25.93 -20.01 -12.68
CA LEU A 354 -26.02 -18.56 -12.80
C LEU A 354 -26.73 -18.11 -14.07
N LEU A 355 -26.87 -18.99 -15.06
CA LEU A 355 -27.51 -18.71 -16.35
C LEU A 355 -28.88 -19.39 -16.42
N ARG A 356 -29.89 -18.68 -16.95
CA ARG A 356 -31.16 -19.29 -17.34
C ARG A 356 -30.96 -20.11 -18.61
N LEU A 357 -31.00 -21.44 -18.48
CA LEU A 357 -30.94 -22.36 -19.63
C LEU A 357 -32.26 -22.33 -20.43
N PRO A 358 -32.22 -22.52 -21.76
CA PRO A 358 -33.42 -22.84 -22.52
C PRO A 358 -34.02 -24.16 -22.01
N ALA A 359 -35.35 -24.25 -21.91
CA ALA A 359 -36.11 -25.39 -21.35
C ALA A 359 -35.78 -26.78 -21.93
N VAL A 360 -35.05 -26.85 -23.05
CA VAL A 360 -34.64 -28.09 -23.71
C VAL A 360 -33.44 -28.76 -23.02
N MET A 361 -32.67 -28.04 -22.19
CA MET A 361 -31.47 -28.58 -21.51
C MET A 361 -31.69 -28.98 -20.04
N GLU A 362 -32.80 -28.59 -19.41
CA GLU A 362 -33.12 -29.02 -18.03
C GLU A 362 -33.24 -30.55 -17.90
N GLN A 363 -33.45 -31.27 -19.00
CA GLN A 363 -33.53 -32.73 -19.02
C GLN A 363 -32.18 -33.46 -19.23
N LYS A 364 -31.09 -32.76 -19.57
CA LYS A 364 -29.79 -33.38 -19.88
C LYS A 364 -28.69 -33.13 -18.84
N ALA A 365 -28.86 -32.20 -17.90
CA ALA A 365 -27.85 -31.87 -16.90
C ALA A 365 -27.73 -32.87 -15.73
N THR A 366 -28.53 -33.93 -15.69
CA THR A 366 -28.53 -34.95 -14.62
C THR A 366 -27.61 -36.15 -14.86
N GLY A 367 -26.73 -36.12 -15.87
CA GLY A 367 -25.97 -37.31 -16.23
C GLY A 367 -24.60 -37.06 -16.83
N GLU A 368 -23.68 -36.49 -16.07
CA GLU A 368 -22.25 -36.76 -16.25
C GLU A 368 -21.53 -36.47 -14.92
N LYS A 369 -21.26 -37.53 -14.15
CA LYS A 369 -20.36 -37.48 -12.99
C LYS A 369 -18.93 -37.45 -13.52
N VAL A 370 -18.25 -36.32 -13.36
CA VAL A 370 -16.79 -36.29 -13.43
C VAL A 370 -16.29 -36.72 -12.04
N GLU A 371 -15.58 -37.84 -11.97
CA GLU A 371 -14.92 -38.28 -10.75
C GLU A 371 -13.74 -37.34 -10.42
N PRO A 372 -13.70 -36.69 -9.25
CA PRO A 372 -12.54 -35.92 -8.82
C PRO A 372 -11.39 -36.87 -8.44
N GLN A 373 -10.17 -36.58 -8.91
CA GLN A 373 -8.95 -37.23 -8.42
C GLN A 373 -8.78 -36.96 -6.92
N GLU A 374 -8.68 -38.04 -6.14
CA GLU A 374 -8.57 -38.01 -4.67
C GLU A 374 -7.26 -37.35 -4.20
N ILE A 375 -7.38 -36.17 -3.60
CA ILE A 375 -6.42 -35.70 -2.60
C ILE A 375 -6.90 -36.26 -1.26
N SER A 376 -6.10 -37.14 -0.66
CA SER A 376 -6.40 -37.77 0.63
C SER A 376 -6.26 -36.75 1.78
N LEU A 377 -7.35 -36.03 2.10
CA LEU A 377 -7.53 -35.48 3.44
C LEU A 377 -8.07 -36.59 4.35
N ASP A 378 -7.44 -36.79 5.51
CA ASP A 378 -7.83 -37.79 6.50
C ASP A 378 -9.04 -37.31 7.31
N MET A 379 -10.22 -37.39 6.69
CA MET A 379 -11.49 -36.87 7.24
C MET A 379 -11.94 -37.62 8.51
N GLU A 380 -11.40 -38.82 8.80
CA GLU A 380 -11.64 -39.54 10.05
C GLU A 380 -11.04 -38.82 11.25
N LYS A 381 -9.86 -38.21 11.08
CA LYS A 381 -9.25 -37.35 12.12
C LYS A 381 -10.06 -36.09 12.36
N LEU A 382 -10.64 -35.49 11.31
CA LEU A 382 -11.50 -34.31 11.44
C LEU A 382 -12.76 -34.63 12.25
N THR A 383 -13.41 -35.77 11.99
CA THR A 383 -14.55 -36.24 12.77
C THR A 383 -14.18 -36.46 14.24
N ALA A 384 -13.01 -37.06 14.50
CA ALA A 384 -12.52 -37.30 15.87
C ALA A 384 -12.29 -35.98 16.64
N VAL A 385 -11.60 -35.01 16.03
CA VAL A 385 -11.31 -33.69 16.62
C VAL A 385 -12.60 -32.90 16.89
N LEU A 386 -13.59 -32.99 16.01
CA LEU A 386 -14.88 -32.32 16.21
C LEU A 386 -15.68 -32.94 17.36
N LYS A 387 -15.71 -34.27 17.47
CA LYS A 387 -16.42 -35.00 18.54
C LYS A 387 -15.73 -34.94 19.91
N GLU A 388 -14.46 -34.52 19.98
CA GLU A 388 -13.72 -34.45 21.24
C GLU A 388 -14.21 -33.29 22.13
N ASN A 389 -14.78 -33.56 23.31
CA ASN A 389 -15.42 -32.55 24.18
C ASN A 389 -14.45 -31.56 24.86
N THR A 390 -13.16 -31.59 24.55
CA THR A 390 -12.09 -30.87 25.26
C THR A 390 -11.49 -29.70 24.47
N GLY A 391 -11.88 -29.48 23.22
CA GLY A 391 -11.32 -28.43 22.35
C GLY A 391 -12.09 -27.10 22.35
N ASN A 392 -11.37 -25.99 22.16
CA ASN A 392 -11.92 -24.65 21.98
C ASN A 392 -12.83 -24.59 20.73
N TYR A 393 -14.09 -24.14 20.90
CA TYR A 393 -15.07 -24.02 19.82
C TYR A 393 -14.62 -23.09 18.69
N ALA A 394 -13.82 -22.06 18.99
CA ALA A 394 -13.30 -21.14 17.98
C ALA A 394 -12.30 -21.83 17.03
N ASP A 395 -11.44 -22.70 17.54
CA ASP A 395 -10.44 -23.42 16.75
C ASP A 395 -11.12 -24.49 15.89
N LYS A 396 -12.12 -25.18 16.44
CA LYS A 396 -12.98 -26.11 15.69
C LYS A 396 -13.75 -25.43 14.56
N ARG A 397 -14.30 -24.24 14.81
CA ARG A 397 -14.97 -23.43 13.79
C ARG A 397 -13.99 -22.97 12.71
N THR A 398 -12.79 -22.55 13.09
CA THR A 398 -11.74 -22.14 12.15
C THR A 398 -11.33 -23.30 11.25
N LEU A 399 -11.16 -24.51 11.81
CA LEU A 399 -10.89 -25.73 11.05
C LEU A 399 -12.03 -26.09 10.10
N LEU A 400 -13.29 -26.04 10.56
CA LEU A 400 -14.47 -26.29 9.71
C LEU A 400 -14.56 -25.29 8.56
N VAL A 401 -14.37 -24.00 8.83
CA VAL A 401 -14.36 -22.95 7.82
C VAL A 401 -13.21 -23.14 6.84
N MET A 402 -12.04 -23.56 7.32
CA MET A 402 -10.89 -23.86 6.47
C MET A 402 -11.17 -25.04 5.53
N VAL A 403 -11.73 -26.14 6.01
CA VAL A 403 -12.03 -27.32 5.18
C VAL A 403 -13.18 -27.04 4.21
N ALA A 404 -14.22 -26.34 4.66
CA ALA A 404 -15.32 -25.90 3.80
C ALA A 404 -14.88 -24.89 2.72
N LYS A 405 -13.76 -24.18 2.91
CA LYS A 405 -13.15 -23.29 1.91
C LYS A 405 -12.20 -24.03 0.97
N GLN A 406 -11.28 -24.82 1.52
CA GLN A 406 -10.22 -25.47 0.73
C GLN A 406 -10.74 -26.64 -0.10
N HIS A 407 -11.71 -27.39 0.44
CA HIS A 407 -12.23 -28.59 -0.21
C HIS A 407 -13.75 -28.72 -0.04
N PRO A 408 -14.54 -27.78 -0.61
CA PRO A 408 -15.99 -27.71 -0.38
C PRO A 408 -16.73 -28.96 -0.85
N GLU A 409 -16.33 -29.58 -1.97
CA GLU A 409 -16.96 -30.80 -2.49
C GLU A 409 -16.66 -32.04 -1.64
N ILE A 410 -15.40 -32.20 -1.19
CA ILE A 410 -14.99 -33.28 -0.29
C ILE A 410 -15.71 -33.12 1.06
N PHE A 411 -15.79 -31.89 1.54
CA PHE A 411 -16.49 -31.56 2.78
C PHE A 411 -17.99 -31.83 2.69
N LEU A 412 -18.65 -31.51 1.55
CA LEU A 412 -20.06 -31.84 1.31
C LEU A 412 -20.31 -33.35 1.25
N ASN A 413 -19.45 -34.10 0.56
CA ASN A 413 -19.56 -35.55 0.49
C ASN A 413 -19.34 -36.20 1.86
N TRP A 414 -18.38 -35.68 2.62
CA TRP A 414 -18.16 -36.10 4.00
C TRP A 414 -19.32 -35.75 4.92
N LEU A 415 -19.85 -34.51 4.87
CA LEU A 415 -21.05 -34.08 5.59
C LEU A 415 -22.23 -35.00 5.29
N ARG A 416 -22.44 -35.35 4.02
CA ARG A 416 -23.49 -36.27 3.60
C ARG A 416 -23.26 -37.68 4.14
N SER A 417 -22.01 -38.13 4.22
CA SER A 417 -21.67 -39.43 4.78
C SER A 417 -21.83 -39.51 6.31
N GLU A 418 -21.53 -38.43 7.03
CA GLU A 418 -21.66 -38.36 8.49
C GLU A 418 -23.09 -38.04 8.95
N ALA A 419 -23.83 -37.24 8.19
CA ALA A 419 -25.26 -37.00 8.43
C ALA A 419 -26.11 -38.28 8.39
N LEU A 420 -25.65 -39.30 7.66
CA LEU A 420 -26.29 -40.63 7.61
C LEU A 420 -25.91 -41.54 8.79
N LYS A 421 -24.84 -41.21 9.53
CA LYS A 421 -24.33 -42.06 10.63
C LYS A 421 -24.79 -41.60 12.01
N ASP A 422 -24.93 -40.29 12.24
CA ASP A 422 -25.14 -39.75 13.60
C ASP A 422 -25.88 -38.39 13.61
N HIS A 423 -27.05 -38.33 14.23
CA HIS A 423 -27.84 -37.08 14.35
C HIS A 423 -27.23 -36.08 15.34
N THR A 424 -26.41 -36.51 16.30
CA THR A 424 -25.75 -35.60 17.26
C THR A 424 -24.64 -34.78 16.60
N PHE A 425 -24.09 -35.29 15.50
CA PHE A 425 -23.09 -34.58 14.70
C PHE A 425 -23.67 -33.38 13.97
N ILE A 426 -24.91 -33.48 13.50
CA ILE A 426 -25.61 -32.39 12.82
C ILE A 426 -25.91 -31.24 13.81
N SER A 427 -26.25 -31.54 15.07
CA SER A 427 -26.47 -30.48 16.07
C SER A 427 -25.17 -29.75 16.41
N LEU A 428 -24.06 -30.48 16.58
CA LEU A 428 -22.73 -29.88 16.79
C LEU A 428 -22.31 -28.99 15.61
N LEU A 429 -22.55 -29.43 14.37
CA LEU A 429 -22.29 -28.64 13.18
C LEU A 429 -23.18 -27.39 13.10
N SER A 430 -24.44 -27.47 13.53
CA SER A 430 -25.32 -26.30 13.56
C SER A 430 -24.89 -25.23 14.56
N GLU A 431 -24.23 -25.60 15.66
CA GLU A 431 -23.67 -24.66 16.63
C GLU A 431 -22.34 -24.04 16.17
N LEU A 432 -21.58 -24.76 15.33
CA LEU A 432 -20.28 -24.33 14.82
C LEU A 432 -20.36 -23.59 13.47
N ALA A 433 -21.36 -23.89 12.65
CA ALA A 433 -21.52 -23.32 11.32
C ALA A 433 -22.09 -21.91 11.41
N ASP A 434 -21.51 -21.00 10.64
CA ASP A 434 -22.07 -19.68 10.44
C ASP A 434 -22.81 -19.56 9.11
N ASP A 435 -23.62 -18.51 9.01
CA ASP A 435 -24.42 -18.24 7.82
C ASP A 435 -23.58 -18.13 6.55
N ARG A 436 -22.32 -17.67 6.67
CA ARG A 436 -21.37 -17.61 5.56
C ARG A 436 -20.94 -19.00 5.10
N MET A 437 -20.61 -19.89 6.02
CA MET A 437 -20.25 -21.28 5.73
C MET A 437 -21.43 -22.04 5.13
N VAL A 438 -22.64 -21.88 5.67
CA VAL A 438 -23.85 -22.50 5.12
C VAL A 438 -24.14 -21.99 3.71
N SER A 439 -24.04 -20.67 3.50
CA SER A 439 -24.26 -20.07 2.18
C SER A 439 -23.22 -20.53 1.16
N ARG A 440 -21.95 -20.65 1.58
CA ARG A 440 -20.85 -21.18 0.74
C ARG A 440 -21.12 -22.61 0.30
N LEU A 441 -21.51 -23.49 1.23
CA LEU A 441 -21.79 -24.90 0.92
C LEU A 441 -23.02 -25.09 0.04
N LEU A 442 -24.06 -24.29 0.27
CA LEU A 442 -25.26 -24.27 -0.57
C LEU A 442 -24.93 -23.78 -1.99
N ALA A 443 -24.05 -22.79 -2.12
CA ALA A 443 -23.58 -22.30 -3.41
C ALA A 443 -22.71 -23.33 -4.15
N THR A 444 -21.92 -24.14 -3.45
CA THR A 444 -21.19 -25.26 -4.05
C THR A 444 -22.14 -26.32 -4.66
N LEU A 445 -23.34 -26.49 -4.09
CA LEU A 445 -24.34 -27.44 -4.59
C LEU A 445 -25.18 -26.86 -5.73
N SER A 446 -25.84 -25.70 -5.51
CA SER A 446 -26.50 -24.91 -6.56
C SER A 446 -27.02 -23.58 -5.98
N PHE A 447 -27.05 -22.53 -6.79
CA PHE A 447 -27.71 -21.28 -6.41
C PHE A 447 -29.24 -21.39 -6.25
N ALA A 448 -29.87 -22.41 -6.83
CA ALA A 448 -31.30 -22.67 -6.60
C ALA A 448 -31.55 -23.11 -5.16
N SER A 449 -30.63 -23.90 -4.59
CA SER A 449 -30.64 -24.34 -3.19
C SER A 449 -30.35 -23.17 -2.22
N LEU A 450 -29.39 -22.31 -2.54
CA LEU A 450 -29.13 -21.10 -1.74
C LEU A 450 -30.34 -20.17 -1.72
N GLU A 451 -30.94 -19.89 -2.88
CA GLU A 451 -32.10 -18.99 -3.00
C GLU A 451 -33.34 -19.54 -2.28
N THR A 452 -33.56 -20.86 -2.32
CA THR A 452 -34.68 -21.47 -1.56
C THR A 452 -34.44 -21.37 -0.06
N VAL A 453 -33.23 -21.60 0.42
CA VAL A 453 -32.91 -21.51 1.85
C VAL A 453 -32.96 -20.06 2.35
N GLU A 454 -32.47 -19.08 1.58
CA GLU A 454 -32.61 -17.65 1.95
C GLU A 454 -34.07 -17.20 1.98
N LYS A 455 -34.89 -17.63 1.01
CA LYS A 455 -36.33 -17.38 1.03
C LYS A 455 -36.98 -17.98 2.28
N ILE A 456 -36.65 -19.23 2.62
CA ILE A 456 -37.17 -19.90 3.83
C ILE A 456 -36.72 -19.17 5.10
N LYS A 457 -35.45 -18.75 5.20
CA LYS A 457 -34.95 -17.94 6.33
C LYS A 457 -35.73 -16.63 6.48
N GLY A 458 -35.96 -15.91 5.39
CA GLY A 458 -36.76 -14.68 5.41
C GLY A 458 -38.23 -14.87 5.83
N TYR A 459 -38.78 -16.09 5.69
CA TYR A 459 -40.09 -16.45 6.23
C TYR A 459 -40.06 -16.84 7.71
N LEU A 460 -38.92 -17.33 8.22
CA LEU A 460 -38.74 -17.76 9.61
C LEU A 460 -38.32 -16.61 10.55
N GLU A 461 -37.76 -15.53 10.00
CA GLU A 461 -37.39 -14.31 10.73
C GLU A 461 -38.55 -13.29 10.86
N ARG A 462 -39.74 -13.64 10.35
CA ARG A 462 -41.02 -12.94 10.59
C ARG A 462 -41.86 -13.70 11.60
#